data_AF-A0A1J4WIV3-F1
#
_entry.id   AF-A0A1J4WIV3-F1
#
_cell.length_a   1.000
_cell.length_b   1.000
_cell.length_c   1.000
_cell.angle_alpha   90.00
_cell.angle_beta   90.00
_cell.angle_gamma   90.00
#
_symmetry.space_group_name_H-M   'P 1'
#
loop_
_entity.id
_entity.type
_entity.pdbx_description
1 polymer ?
#
loop_
_entity_poly.entity_id
_entity_poly.type
_entity_poly.pdbx_seq_one_letter_code
_entity_poly.pdbx_strand_id
1 'polypeptide(L)'
;MEVKDPPDVAFVVITDSHYDAGDATKLAKSNHRMQHLQNDINNQGYFPLPDFVVSTGDNTENGSVTELGNLKTYLDGLTTSYYPIVAGHDTLSESGSDKGHIWANTFGADKFSYTWTAGDNLFIAVDDEAPYGGYGNHITSDAHKTWLQNTLDANPDKKVFLFNHSGLMEPRDAGGAKDFWIGSTAAPAVRTILENHGGVVTEFSGHDHLNFAGVTNDILY
;
A
#
# COMPACT_ATOMS: atom_id res chain seq x y z
N MET A 1 -0.59 11.28 -25.53
CA MET A 1 -1.87 10.59 -25.72
C MET A 1 -2.93 11.49 -25.11
N GLU A 2 -3.91 11.95 -25.89
CA GLU A 2 -4.95 12.85 -25.37
C GLU A 2 -6.08 11.99 -24.80
N VAL A 3 -6.30 12.07 -23.48
CA VAL A 3 -7.34 11.28 -22.80
C VAL A 3 -8.68 11.99 -23.04
N LYS A 4 -9.60 11.31 -23.73
CA LYS A 4 -10.96 11.80 -23.97
C LYS A 4 -11.71 11.62 -22.65
N ASP A 5 -11.96 12.74 -21.98
CA ASP A 5 -12.42 12.85 -20.58
C ASP A 5 -11.29 12.58 -19.56
N PRO A 6 -10.52 13.62 -19.16
CA PRO A 6 -9.44 13.44 -18.20
C PRO A 6 -10.01 12.95 -16.85
N PRO A 7 -9.33 12.01 -16.18
CA PRO A 7 -9.78 11.52 -14.88
C PRO A 7 -9.73 12.64 -13.84
N ASP A 8 -10.63 12.59 -12.86
CA ASP A 8 -10.64 13.53 -11.72
C ASP A 8 -9.35 13.44 -10.91
N VAL A 9 -8.81 12.22 -10.77
CA VAL A 9 -7.52 11.92 -10.13
C VAL A 9 -6.90 10.74 -10.88
N ALA A 10 -5.62 10.84 -11.23
CA ALA A 10 -4.82 9.76 -11.79
C ALA A 10 -3.65 9.42 -10.84
N PHE A 11 -3.50 8.15 -10.49
CA PHE A 11 -2.42 7.70 -9.62
C PHE A 11 -1.84 6.38 -10.10
N VAL A 12 -0.64 6.07 -9.62
CA VAL A 12 0.04 4.78 -9.84
C VAL A 12 0.08 4.03 -8.53
N VAL A 13 -0.29 2.76 -8.56
CA VAL A 13 -0.10 1.83 -7.44
C VAL A 13 1.09 0.95 -7.73
N ILE A 14 2.03 0.90 -6.80
CA ILE A 14 3.16 -0.01 -6.79
C ILE A 14 3.04 -0.91 -5.55
N THR A 15 3.54 -2.14 -5.64
CA THR A 15 3.49 -3.09 -4.53
C THR A 15 4.63 -4.09 -4.63
N ASP A 16 4.95 -4.75 -3.51
CA ASP A 16 5.90 -5.86 -3.44
C ASP A 16 7.22 -5.53 -4.15
N SER A 17 7.73 -4.31 -3.94
CA SER A 17 8.91 -3.85 -4.67
C SER A 17 10.19 -4.52 -4.16
N HIS A 18 10.19 -4.97 -2.90
CA HIS A 18 11.32 -5.59 -2.22
C HIS A 18 12.64 -4.88 -2.54
N TYR A 19 12.63 -3.55 -2.41
CA TYR A 19 13.79 -2.71 -2.69
C TYR A 19 14.93 -3.09 -1.73
N ASP A 20 16.08 -3.41 -2.29
CA ASP A 20 17.20 -4.01 -1.57
C ASP A 20 18.36 -3.00 -1.39
N ALA A 21 19.31 -3.34 -0.53
CA ALA A 21 20.44 -2.52 -0.15
C ALA A 21 21.42 -2.20 -1.31
N GLY A 22 21.37 -2.92 -2.43
CA GLY A 22 22.15 -2.59 -3.63
C GLY A 22 22.23 -3.67 -4.71
N ASP A 23 23.04 -3.42 -5.75
CA ASP A 23 23.05 -4.21 -6.99
C ASP A 23 23.81 -5.55 -6.91
N ALA A 24 24.39 -5.87 -5.75
CA ALA A 24 25.13 -7.12 -5.53
C ALA A 24 24.27 -8.25 -4.95
N THR A 25 22.97 -8.02 -4.76
CA THR A 25 22.07 -8.95 -4.10
C THR A 25 21.25 -9.78 -5.09
N LYS A 26 20.51 -10.77 -4.59
CA LYS A 26 19.58 -11.58 -5.41
C LYS A 26 18.45 -10.72 -6.01
N LEU A 27 18.14 -9.58 -5.39
CA LEU A 27 17.05 -8.68 -5.75
C LEU A 27 17.53 -7.40 -6.46
N ALA A 28 18.79 -7.33 -6.89
CA ALA A 28 19.31 -6.22 -7.71
C ALA A 28 18.41 -5.86 -8.92
N LYS A 29 17.76 -6.87 -9.50
CA LYS A 29 16.79 -6.65 -10.58
C LYS A 29 15.58 -5.86 -10.13
N SER A 30 15.08 -6.05 -8.90
CA SER A 30 13.97 -5.27 -8.35
C SER A 30 14.33 -3.79 -8.29
N ASN A 31 15.52 -3.45 -7.79
CA ASN A 31 16.03 -2.07 -7.79
C ASN A 31 16.06 -1.47 -9.20
N HIS A 32 16.59 -2.20 -10.18
CA HIS A 32 16.61 -1.73 -11.57
C HIS A 32 15.20 -1.54 -12.15
N ARG A 33 14.25 -2.43 -11.85
CA ARG A 33 12.84 -2.28 -12.29
C ARG A 33 12.20 -1.05 -11.69
N MET A 34 12.43 -0.79 -10.42
CA MET A 34 11.98 0.42 -9.73
C MET A 34 12.57 1.66 -10.39
N GLN A 35 13.89 1.71 -10.61
CA GLN A 35 14.55 2.84 -11.31
C GLN A 35 13.97 3.09 -12.71
N HIS A 36 13.66 2.03 -13.47
CA HIS A 36 12.97 2.16 -14.75
C HIS A 36 11.57 2.77 -14.58
N LEU A 37 10.78 2.28 -13.62
CA LEU A 37 9.45 2.80 -13.34
C LEU A 37 9.47 4.28 -12.93
N GLN A 38 10.39 4.70 -12.05
CA GLN A 38 10.56 6.12 -11.71
C GLN A 38 10.87 6.96 -12.93
N ASN A 39 11.77 6.50 -13.81
CA ASN A 39 12.07 7.19 -15.06
C ASN A 39 10.84 7.28 -15.97
N ASP A 40 10.05 6.21 -16.07
CA ASP A 40 8.84 6.19 -16.89
C ASP A 40 7.75 7.12 -16.34
N ILE A 41 7.61 7.21 -15.01
CA ILE A 41 6.69 8.17 -14.36
C ILE A 41 7.15 9.61 -14.63
N ASN A 42 8.41 9.93 -14.31
CA ASN A 42 8.94 11.29 -14.40
C ASN A 42 8.97 11.81 -15.85
N ASN A 43 9.23 10.92 -16.81
CA ASN A 43 9.28 11.26 -18.24
C ASN A 43 7.94 11.03 -18.97
N GLN A 44 6.88 10.64 -18.26
CA GLN A 44 5.56 10.37 -18.84
C GLN A 44 5.60 9.35 -19.98
N GLY A 45 6.40 8.29 -19.80
CA GLY A 45 6.73 7.30 -20.83
C GLY A 45 5.53 6.48 -21.30
N TYR A 46 4.60 6.16 -20.40
CA TYR A 46 3.40 5.37 -20.69
C TYR A 46 2.08 6.11 -20.44
N PHE A 47 2.08 7.07 -19.51
CA PHE A 47 0.90 7.81 -19.08
C PHE A 47 1.30 9.26 -18.74
N PRO A 48 0.34 10.22 -18.77
CA PRO A 48 0.58 11.57 -18.25
C PRO A 48 1.04 11.52 -16.79
N LEU A 49 1.73 12.57 -16.32
CA LEU A 49 2.22 12.62 -14.95
C LEU A 49 1.05 12.39 -13.96
N PRO A 50 1.11 11.38 -13.08
CA PRO A 50 0.05 11.12 -12.11
C PRO A 50 0.08 12.15 -10.98
N ASP A 51 -1.07 12.36 -10.34
CA ASP A 51 -1.22 13.22 -9.17
C ASP A 51 -0.40 12.71 -7.97
N PHE A 52 -0.24 11.39 -7.86
CA PHE A 52 0.63 10.75 -6.87
C PHE A 52 0.90 9.28 -7.18
N VAL A 53 1.85 8.70 -6.43
CA VAL A 53 2.16 7.27 -6.40
C VAL A 53 1.82 6.70 -5.02
N VAL A 54 1.22 5.51 -4.96
CA VAL A 54 0.96 4.80 -3.71
C VAL A 54 1.73 3.49 -3.71
N SER A 55 2.40 3.16 -2.61
CA SER A 55 3.15 1.91 -2.45
C SER A 55 2.53 1.06 -1.34
N THR A 56 2.02 -0.13 -1.65
CA THR A 56 1.12 -0.90 -0.74
C THR A 56 1.83 -1.93 0.15
N GLY A 57 3.06 -1.67 0.56
CA GLY A 57 3.80 -2.56 1.48
C GLY A 57 4.79 -3.48 0.78
N ASP A 58 5.55 -4.23 1.60
CA ASP A 58 6.76 -4.96 1.20
C ASP A 58 7.64 -4.10 0.27
N ASN A 59 7.84 -2.85 0.71
CA ASN A 59 8.59 -1.87 -0.06
C ASN A 59 10.08 -2.22 -0.08
N THR A 60 10.56 -2.86 0.98
CA THR A 60 11.94 -3.35 1.14
C THR A 60 11.95 -4.84 1.41
N GLU A 61 13.08 -5.50 1.18
CA GLU A 61 13.21 -6.93 1.49
C GLU A 61 13.40 -7.18 2.99
N ASN A 62 14.21 -6.36 3.68
CA ASN A 62 14.55 -6.60 5.07
C ASN A 62 14.21 -5.45 6.03
N GLY A 63 13.60 -4.35 5.59
CA GLY A 63 13.29 -3.22 6.48
C GLY A 63 14.52 -2.61 7.16
N SER A 64 15.71 -2.80 6.59
CA SER A 64 16.96 -2.29 7.18
C SER A 64 17.08 -0.78 6.97
N VAL A 65 17.90 -0.13 7.81
CA VAL A 65 18.21 1.30 7.66
C VAL A 65 18.68 1.65 6.25
N THR A 66 19.52 0.79 5.66
CA THR A 66 20.04 1.00 4.31
C THR A 66 18.95 0.87 3.25
N GLU A 67 18.13 -0.18 3.31
CA GLU A 67 17.05 -0.39 2.33
C GLU A 67 16.01 0.72 2.42
N LEU A 68 15.54 1.06 3.62
CA LEU A 68 14.55 2.13 3.83
C LEU A 68 15.12 3.50 3.43
N GLY A 69 16.39 3.77 3.71
CA GLY A 69 17.06 4.99 3.26
C GLY A 69 17.19 5.08 1.73
N ASN A 70 17.51 3.95 1.08
CA ASN A 70 17.58 3.87 -0.39
C ASN A 70 16.19 4.01 -1.03
N LEU A 71 15.18 3.34 -0.46
CA LEU A 71 13.79 3.46 -0.88
C LEU A 71 13.31 4.91 -0.74
N LYS A 72 13.62 5.59 0.37
CA LYS A 72 13.30 7.00 0.56
C LYS A 72 13.93 7.87 -0.52
N THR A 73 15.20 7.63 -0.84
CA THR A 73 15.90 8.33 -1.93
C THR A 73 15.23 8.08 -3.28
N TYR A 74 14.80 6.85 -3.53
CA TYR A 74 14.02 6.50 -4.73
C TYR A 74 12.68 7.25 -4.76
N LEU A 75 11.90 7.22 -3.69
CA LEU A 75 10.59 7.88 -3.66
C LEU A 75 10.72 9.41 -3.76
N ASP A 76 11.73 10.00 -3.12
CA ASP A 76 12.06 11.44 -3.24
C ASP A 76 12.49 11.86 -4.65
N GLY A 77 12.92 10.90 -5.48
CA GLY A 77 13.27 11.13 -6.88
C GLY A 77 12.06 11.21 -7.81
N LEU A 78 10.84 10.89 -7.34
CA LEU A 78 9.62 11.05 -8.13
C LEU A 78 9.29 12.54 -8.28
N THR A 79 8.86 12.96 -9.48
CA THR A 79 8.41 14.34 -9.74
C THR A 79 6.96 14.60 -9.29
N THR A 80 6.36 13.66 -8.56
CA THR A 80 5.01 13.70 -8.01
C THR A 80 5.03 13.25 -6.56
N SER A 81 3.96 13.54 -5.81
CA SER A 81 3.85 13.09 -4.42
C SER A 81 3.75 11.56 -4.33
N TYR A 82 4.16 11.01 -3.18
CA TYR A 82 4.08 9.58 -2.93
C TYR A 82 3.53 9.28 -1.54
N TYR A 83 2.86 8.13 -1.41
CA TYR A 83 2.21 7.66 -0.19
C TYR A 83 2.65 6.22 0.07
N PRO A 84 3.63 5.99 0.95
CA PRO A 84 4.11 4.65 1.27
C PRO A 84 3.28 4.05 2.40
N ILE A 85 2.95 2.77 2.28
CA ILE A 85 2.29 1.97 3.31
C ILE A 85 3.31 0.98 3.82
N VAL A 86 3.41 0.85 5.13
CA VAL A 86 4.33 -0.06 5.78
C VAL A 86 3.67 -1.43 5.99
N ALA A 87 4.38 -2.50 5.66
CA ALA A 87 3.89 -3.85 5.90
C ALA A 87 5.03 -4.87 5.92
N GLY A 88 4.73 -6.05 6.48
CA GLY A 88 5.48 -7.28 6.22
C GLY A 88 6.99 -7.13 6.33
N HIS A 89 7.68 -7.23 5.19
CA HIS A 89 9.12 -7.19 5.06
C HIS A 89 9.76 -5.85 5.48
N ASP A 90 9.00 -4.76 5.52
CA ASP A 90 9.47 -3.45 5.95
C ASP A 90 9.77 -3.37 7.46
N THR A 91 9.16 -4.24 8.27
CA THR A 91 9.33 -4.22 9.74
C THR A 91 9.42 -5.59 10.42
N LEU A 92 8.98 -6.68 9.79
CA LEU A 92 8.85 -8.01 10.42
C LEU A 92 9.95 -9.01 10.06
N SER A 93 10.72 -8.80 9.00
CA SER A 93 11.75 -9.76 8.56
C SER A 93 12.90 -9.83 9.55
N GLU A 94 12.95 -10.91 10.34
CA GLU A 94 13.97 -11.26 11.35
C GLU A 94 13.96 -10.48 12.68
N SER A 95 13.29 -11.10 13.67
CA SER A 95 13.60 -11.05 15.11
C SER A 95 13.67 -9.67 15.79
N GLY A 96 12.53 -9.25 16.36
CA GLY A 96 12.46 -8.41 17.58
C GLY A 96 13.28 -7.12 17.62
N SER A 97 13.33 -6.35 16.53
CA SER A 97 14.23 -5.18 16.39
C SER A 97 13.52 -3.91 15.96
N ASP A 98 14.17 -2.75 16.20
CA ASP A 98 13.68 -1.35 16.13
C ASP A 98 13.14 -0.84 14.77
N LYS A 99 12.66 -1.72 13.89
CA LYS A 99 12.33 -1.40 12.50
C LYS A 99 11.14 -0.48 12.33
N GLY A 100 10.11 -0.60 13.17
CA GLY A 100 9.04 0.41 13.24
C GLY A 100 9.59 1.81 13.54
N HIS A 101 10.63 1.92 14.38
CA HIS A 101 11.32 3.20 14.60
C HIS A 101 12.15 3.64 13.40
N ILE A 102 12.76 2.71 12.66
CA ILE A 102 13.49 3.04 11.42
C ILE A 102 12.51 3.59 10.37
N TRP A 103 11.36 2.95 10.17
CA TRP A 103 10.30 3.46 9.30
C TRP A 103 9.83 4.85 9.77
N ALA A 104 9.48 5.00 11.04
CA ALA A 104 9.03 6.27 11.60
C ALA A 104 10.08 7.39 11.46
N ASN A 105 11.37 7.07 11.59
CA ASN A 105 12.46 8.03 11.38
C ASN A 105 12.68 8.37 9.91
N THR A 106 12.31 7.48 8.98
CA THR A 106 12.53 7.62 7.54
C THR A 106 11.37 8.34 6.85
N PHE A 107 10.14 7.93 7.16
CA PHE A 107 8.91 8.41 6.50
C PHE A 107 8.03 9.26 7.42
N GLY A 108 8.15 9.10 8.73
CA GLY A 108 7.33 9.78 9.73
C GLY A 108 6.49 8.79 10.54
N ALA A 109 6.32 9.07 11.83
CA ALA A 109 5.47 8.27 12.72
C ALA A 109 3.97 8.32 12.37
N ASP A 110 3.57 9.30 11.56
CA ASP A 110 2.23 9.48 11.02
C ASP A 110 2.02 8.74 9.68
N LYS A 111 2.96 7.87 9.29
CA LYS A 111 2.92 7.08 8.04
C LYS A 111 2.76 5.58 8.28
N PHE A 112 1.97 5.22 9.29
CA PHE A 112 1.50 3.84 9.50
C PHE A 112 0.10 3.71 8.88
N SER A 113 -0.95 4.10 9.61
CA SER A 113 -2.29 4.30 9.07
C SER A 113 -2.61 5.79 8.98
N TYR A 114 -3.02 6.25 7.80
CA TYR A 114 -3.26 7.67 7.55
C TYR A 114 -4.20 7.88 6.35
N THR A 115 -4.67 9.11 6.20
CA THR A 115 -5.55 9.48 5.09
C THR A 115 -5.06 10.72 4.37
N TRP A 116 -5.48 10.88 3.12
CA TRP A 116 -5.34 12.11 2.36
C TRP A 116 -6.55 12.29 1.43
N THR A 117 -6.69 13.48 0.87
CA THR A 117 -7.76 13.80 -0.07
C THR A 117 -7.21 14.34 -1.37
N ALA A 118 -7.87 14.00 -2.47
CA ALA A 118 -7.65 14.66 -3.77
C ALA A 118 -9.01 14.86 -4.43
N GLY A 119 -9.41 16.13 -4.58
CA GLY A 119 -10.78 16.49 -4.96
C GLY A 119 -11.82 15.97 -3.96
N ASP A 120 -12.84 15.28 -4.46
CA ASP A 120 -13.89 14.67 -3.65
C ASP A 120 -13.62 13.23 -3.24
N ASN A 121 -12.39 12.78 -3.42
CA ASN A 121 -11.97 11.43 -3.07
C ASN A 121 -11.19 11.44 -1.74
N LEU A 122 -11.50 10.46 -0.90
CA LEU A 122 -10.74 10.09 0.29
C LEU A 122 -9.88 8.87 -0.05
N PHE A 123 -8.60 8.96 0.29
CA PHE A 123 -7.67 7.86 0.16
C PHE A 123 -7.23 7.46 1.57
N ILE A 124 -7.25 6.16 1.83
CA ILE A 124 -6.95 5.58 3.15
C ILE A 124 -5.80 4.59 2.98
N ALA A 125 -4.68 4.88 3.61
CA ALA A 125 -3.56 3.96 3.80
C ALA A 125 -3.73 3.26 5.15
N VAL A 126 -3.74 1.93 5.14
CA VAL A 126 -3.77 1.12 6.35
C VAL A 126 -2.50 0.29 6.40
N ASP A 127 -1.72 0.45 7.46
CA ASP A 127 -0.58 -0.43 7.70
C ASP A 127 -1.06 -1.85 8.04
N ASP A 128 -0.17 -2.79 7.77
CA ASP A 128 -0.46 -4.20 7.97
C ASP A 128 0.67 -4.88 8.74
N GLU A 129 0.76 -4.53 10.02
CA GLU A 129 1.92 -4.82 10.87
C GLU A 129 1.58 -5.41 12.25
N ALA A 130 2.53 -6.08 12.88
CA ALA A 130 2.43 -6.36 14.30
C ALA A 130 2.88 -5.09 15.09
N PRO A 131 2.16 -4.68 16.14
CA PRO A 131 2.50 -3.47 16.89
C PRO A 131 3.93 -3.54 17.42
N TYR A 132 4.81 -2.66 16.94
CA TYR A 132 6.21 -2.59 17.36
C TYR A 132 6.53 -1.22 17.96
N GLY A 133 7.07 -1.21 19.18
CA GLY A 133 7.46 0.04 19.85
C GLY A 133 6.30 1.02 20.08
N GLY A 134 5.05 0.53 20.03
CA GLY A 134 3.83 1.34 20.12
C GLY A 134 3.31 1.89 18.78
N TYR A 135 3.93 1.53 17.65
CA TYR A 135 3.50 1.91 16.31
C TYR A 135 2.88 0.73 15.57
N GLY A 136 1.95 1.05 14.67
CA GLY A 136 1.29 0.12 13.75
C GLY A 136 0.34 -0.90 14.36
N ASN A 137 -0.54 -1.47 13.55
CA ASN A 137 -1.33 -2.67 13.83
C ASN A 137 -1.62 -3.43 12.53
N HIS A 138 -2.19 -4.62 12.67
CA HIS A 138 -2.63 -5.40 11.53
C HIS A 138 -4.04 -4.93 11.17
N ILE A 139 -4.41 -4.91 9.87
CA ILE A 139 -5.74 -4.45 9.42
C ILE A 139 -6.90 -5.20 10.10
N THR A 140 -6.63 -6.43 10.55
CA THR A 140 -7.59 -7.32 11.22
C THR A 140 -7.77 -7.03 12.72
N SER A 141 -6.92 -6.17 13.30
CA SER A 141 -6.97 -5.79 14.71
C SER A 141 -8.23 -4.98 15.03
N ASP A 142 -8.74 -5.09 16.26
CA ASP A 142 -9.92 -4.34 16.69
C ASP A 142 -9.67 -2.83 16.70
N ALA A 143 -8.43 -2.41 16.96
CA ALA A 143 -8.01 -1.02 16.90
C ALA A 143 -8.12 -0.46 15.47
N HIS A 144 -7.60 -1.18 14.46
CA HIS A 144 -7.72 -0.77 13.06
C HIS A 144 -9.14 -0.82 12.54
N LYS A 145 -9.90 -1.87 12.83
CA LYS A 145 -11.31 -1.93 12.46
C LYS A 145 -12.10 -0.75 13.03
N THR A 146 -11.84 -0.39 14.29
CA THR A 146 -12.47 0.77 14.94
C THR A 146 -12.04 2.09 14.27
N TRP A 147 -10.75 2.26 14.01
CA TRP A 147 -10.23 3.46 13.35
C TRP A 147 -10.76 3.62 11.92
N LEU A 148 -10.80 2.53 11.16
CA LEU A 148 -11.31 2.49 9.80
C LEU A 148 -12.81 2.85 9.77
N GLN A 149 -13.61 2.23 10.65
CA GLN A 149 -15.03 2.58 10.78
C GLN A 149 -15.22 4.07 11.10
N ASN A 150 -14.50 4.59 12.10
CA ASN A 150 -14.60 6.01 12.47
C ASN A 150 -14.18 6.94 11.32
N THR A 151 -13.17 6.54 10.55
CA THR A 151 -12.69 7.30 9.38
C THR A 151 -13.74 7.36 8.29
N LEU A 152 -14.40 6.24 8.01
CA LEU A 152 -15.49 6.15 7.03
C LEU A 152 -16.74 6.92 7.49
N ASP A 153 -17.14 6.78 8.75
CA ASP A 153 -18.28 7.48 9.35
C ASP A 153 -18.10 9.00 9.36
N ALA A 154 -16.85 9.47 9.51
CA ALA A 154 -16.52 10.89 9.42
C ALA A 154 -16.53 11.44 7.98
N ASN A 155 -16.58 10.56 6.97
CA ASN A 155 -16.53 10.91 5.55
C ASN A 155 -17.66 10.23 4.76
N PRO A 156 -18.95 10.42 5.13
CA PRO A 156 -20.06 9.68 4.53
C PRO A 156 -20.30 10.00 3.05
N ASP A 157 -19.91 11.19 2.59
CA ASP A 157 -20.19 11.68 1.24
C ASP A 157 -18.98 11.57 0.28
N LYS A 158 -17.86 11.00 0.73
CA LYS A 158 -16.63 10.87 -0.07
C LYS A 158 -16.59 9.54 -0.81
N LYS A 159 -16.02 9.56 -2.02
CA LYS A 159 -15.58 8.33 -2.70
C LYS A 159 -14.30 7.85 -2.04
N VAL A 160 -14.25 6.59 -1.61
CA VAL A 160 -13.14 6.07 -0.81
C VAL A 160 -12.33 5.04 -1.60
N PHE A 161 -11.02 5.21 -1.55
CA PHE A 161 -10.01 4.31 -2.09
C PHE A 161 -9.16 3.81 -0.93
N LEU A 162 -9.22 2.51 -0.64
CA LEU A 162 -8.45 1.88 0.42
C LEU A 162 -7.19 1.25 -0.15
N PHE A 163 -6.10 1.34 0.60
CA PHE A 163 -4.83 0.71 0.29
C PHE A 163 -4.31 0.01 1.53
N ASN A 164 -3.99 -1.26 1.41
CA ASN A 164 -3.37 -2.08 2.46
C ASN A 164 -2.47 -3.13 1.79
N HIS A 165 -1.73 -3.89 2.59
CA HIS A 165 -0.84 -4.89 2.02
C HIS A 165 -1.53 -6.23 1.82
N SER A 166 -2.09 -6.85 2.87
CA SER A 166 -2.81 -8.11 2.73
C SER A 166 -4.17 -7.95 2.06
N GLY A 167 -4.41 -8.66 0.95
CA GLY A 167 -5.66 -8.57 0.21
C GLY A 167 -6.90 -8.99 0.99
N LEU A 168 -8.00 -8.24 0.81
CA LEU A 168 -9.29 -8.56 1.44
C LEU A 168 -10.14 -9.54 0.62
N MET A 169 -9.67 -9.91 -0.57
CA MET A 169 -10.27 -10.93 -1.42
C MET A 169 -9.41 -12.17 -1.50
N GLU A 170 -10.05 -13.34 -1.49
CA GLU A 170 -9.33 -14.61 -1.66
C GLU A 170 -8.63 -14.61 -3.02
N PRO A 171 -7.29 -14.74 -3.06
CA PRO A 171 -6.57 -14.75 -4.31
C PRO A 171 -6.90 -16.01 -5.09
N ARG A 172 -6.78 -15.91 -6.42
CA ARG A 172 -6.85 -17.10 -7.27
C ARG A 172 -5.75 -18.09 -6.88
N ASP A 173 -6.07 -19.38 -6.82
CA ASP A 173 -5.07 -20.44 -6.56
C ASP A 173 -4.12 -20.59 -7.75
N ALA A 174 -3.09 -19.73 -7.77
CA ALA A 174 -1.98 -19.73 -8.70
C ALA A 174 -0.69 -19.83 -7.89
N GLY A 175 -0.32 -21.05 -7.51
CA GLY A 175 1.00 -21.30 -6.92
C GLY A 175 1.13 -20.96 -5.44
N GLY A 176 0.08 -21.18 -4.64
CA GLY A 176 0.17 -21.11 -3.16
C GLY A 176 -0.10 -19.76 -2.53
N ALA A 177 -0.39 -18.70 -3.32
CA ALA A 177 -0.75 -17.37 -2.79
C ALA A 177 -1.89 -17.42 -1.75
N LYS A 178 -2.88 -18.29 -1.97
CA LYS A 178 -3.97 -18.54 -1.02
C LYS A 178 -3.53 -18.94 0.41
N ASP A 179 -2.31 -19.47 0.57
CA ASP A 179 -1.78 -19.88 1.87
C ASP A 179 -1.26 -18.67 2.68
N PHE A 180 -1.07 -17.53 2.03
CA PHE A 180 -0.64 -16.25 2.60
C PHE A 180 -1.78 -15.25 2.77
N TRP A 181 -2.94 -15.52 2.16
CA TRP A 181 -4.14 -14.72 2.36
C TRP A 181 -4.57 -14.67 3.83
N ILE A 182 -4.99 -13.49 4.30
CA ILE A 182 -5.48 -13.25 5.69
C ILE A 182 -6.70 -14.08 6.08
N GLY A 183 -7.33 -14.74 5.10
CA GLY A 183 -8.19 -15.88 5.35
C GLY A 183 -9.67 -15.55 5.45
N SER A 184 -10.46 -16.60 5.38
CA SER A 184 -11.93 -16.58 5.22
C SER A 184 -12.71 -16.07 6.43
N THR A 185 -12.05 -15.71 7.53
CA THR A 185 -12.69 -15.08 8.69
C THR A 185 -12.28 -13.62 8.84
N ALA A 186 -11.00 -13.32 8.71
CA ALA A 186 -10.48 -11.99 8.98
C ALA A 186 -10.79 -11.00 7.85
N ALA A 187 -10.62 -11.42 6.58
CA ALA A 187 -10.98 -10.60 5.43
C ALA A 187 -12.46 -10.18 5.42
N PRO A 188 -13.46 -11.09 5.60
CA PRO A 188 -14.85 -10.68 5.67
C PRO A 188 -15.18 -9.68 6.79
N ALA A 189 -14.49 -9.73 7.92
CA ALA A 189 -14.72 -8.79 9.01
C ALA A 189 -14.31 -7.36 8.65
N VAL A 190 -13.21 -7.20 7.92
CA VAL A 190 -12.78 -5.89 7.39
C VAL A 190 -13.68 -5.46 6.23
N ARG A 191 -13.97 -6.36 5.28
CA ARG A 191 -14.88 -6.06 4.16
C ARG A 191 -16.25 -5.60 4.62
N THR A 192 -16.81 -6.20 5.68
CA THR A 192 -18.10 -5.75 6.24
C THR A 192 -18.10 -4.26 6.60
N ILE A 193 -16.97 -3.72 7.09
CA ILE A 193 -16.84 -2.29 7.40
C ILE A 193 -16.89 -1.46 6.12
N LEU A 194 -16.18 -1.90 5.08
CA LEU A 194 -16.13 -1.22 3.78
C LEU A 194 -17.47 -1.27 3.06
N GLU A 195 -18.07 -2.46 2.97
CA GLU A 195 -19.32 -2.73 2.26
C GLU A 195 -20.53 -2.05 2.92
N ASN A 196 -20.46 -1.73 4.21
CA ASN A 196 -21.48 -0.95 4.90
C ASN A 196 -21.36 0.57 4.61
N HIS A 197 -20.23 1.03 4.07
CA HIS A 197 -20.04 2.42 3.66
C HIS A 197 -20.33 2.58 2.17
N GLY A 198 -21.38 3.33 1.83
CA GLY A 198 -21.83 3.47 0.44
C GLY A 198 -20.89 4.26 -0.49
N GLY A 199 -19.76 4.78 0.02
CA GLY A 199 -18.79 5.55 -0.74
C GLY A 199 -17.51 4.79 -1.11
N VAL A 200 -17.29 3.57 -0.61
CA VAL A 200 -16.08 2.80 -0.97
C VAL A 200 -16.18 2.33 -2.42
N VAL A 201 -15.13 2.63 -3.20
CA VAL A 201 -15.07 2.31 -4.63
C VAL A 201 -14.16 1.11 -4.88
N THR A 202 -13.00 1.12 -4.23
CA THR A 202 -11.98 0.09 -4.44
C THR A 202 -11.06 -0.06 -3.24
N GLU A 203 -10.55 -1.27 -3.09
CA GLU A 203 -9.39 -1.62 -2.28
C GLU A 203 -8.23 -1.98 -3.21
N PHE A 204 -7.00 -1.69 -2.81
CA PHE A 204 -5.79 -2.10 -3.50
C PHE A 204 -4.86 -2.81 -2.53
N SER A 205 -4.45 -4.02 -2.89
CA SER A 205 -3.54 -4.85 -2.10
C SER A 205 -2.26 -5.24 -2.83
N GLY A 206 -1.31 -5.76 -2.04
CA GLY A 206 -0.10 -6.43 -2.50
C GLY A 206 -0.07 -7.88 -2.03
N HIS A 207 1.09 -8.29 -1.50
CA HIS A 207 1.33 -9.51 -0.72
C HIS A 207 1.33 -10.81 -1.53
N ASP A 208 0.35 -10.99 -2.41
CA ASP A 208 0.17 -12.23 -3.15
C ASP A 208 1.08 -12.32 -4.40
N HIS A 209 1.74 -11.22 -4.79
CA HIS A 209 2.55 -11.10 -6.01
C HIS A 209 1.79 -11.53 -7.29
N LEU A 210 0.48 -11.28 -7.30
CA LEU A 210 -0.44 -11.64 -8.37
C LEU A 210 -1.24 -10.43 -8.81
N ASN A 211 -1.44 -10.30 -10.13
CA ASN A 211 -2.45 -9.40 -10.66
C ASN A 211 -3.78 -10.16 -10.74
N PHE A 212 -4.68 -9.87 -9.82
CA PHE A 212 -6.07 -10.31 -9.87
C PHE A 212 -6.96 -9.19 -9.36
N ALA A 213 -8.25 -9.29 -9.69
CA ALA A 213 -9.25 -8.41 -9.13
C ALA A 213 -10.59 -9.15 -9.08
N GLY A 214 -11.45 -8.75 -8.16
CA GLY A 214 -12.82 -9.20 -8.11
C GLY A 214 -13.75 -8.16 -7.48
N VAL A 215 -15.05 -8.37 -7.68
CA VAL A 215 -16.06 -7.42 -7.24
C VAL A 215 -17.00 -8.11 -6.26
N THR A 216 -17.23 -7.48 -5.11
CA THR A 216 -18.26 -7.88 -4.15
C THR A 216 -18.92 -6.62 -3.59
N ASN A 217 -20.25 -6.62 -3.49
CA ASN A 217 -21.05 -5.48 -3.03
C ASN A 217 -20.66 -4.15 -3.71
N ASP A 218 -20.49 -4.20 -5.03
CA ASP A 218 -20.11 -3.08 -5.90
C ASP A 218 -18.74 -2.42 -5.61
N ILE A 219 -17.92 -3.03 -4.75
CA ILE A 219 -16.54 -2.62 -4.47
C ILE A 219 -15.58 -3.52 -5.26
N LEU A 220 -14.61 -2.91 -5.93
CA LEU A 220 -13.49 -3.60 -6.57
C LEU A 220 -12.39 -3.90 -5.52
N TYR A 221 -11.95 -5.14 -5.46
CA TYR A 221 -10.81 -5.59 -4.66
C TYR A 221 -9.75 -6.18 -5.60
#